data_AF-A0A536LKN7-F1
#
_entry.id   AF-A0A536LKN7-F1
#
_cell.length_a   1.000
_cell.length_b   1.000
_cell.length_c   1.000
_cell.angle_alpha   90.00
_cell.angle_beta   90.00
_cell.angle_gamma   90.00
#
_symmetry.space_group_name_H-M   'P 1'
#
loop_
_entity.id
_entity.type
_entity.pdbx_description
1 polymer ?
#
loop_
_entity_poly.entity_id
_entity_poly.type
_entity_poly.pdbx_seq_one_letter_code
_entity_poly.pdbx_strand_id
1 'polypeptide(L)'
;MTTQSTERQAVVDAFQHLYYDQPENTWDNTYWLGVPTQKCPLDLWVYQEIIFELRPDVIVECGTCKGGSALFLASMCDMVRNGRVFSIDIEPQRSRPNHKRVRYILGSSTDPDVAGLVRQQTRPKDRVLVFLDSDHTKEHVLNELRA
;
A
#
# COMPACT_ATOMS: atom_id res chain seq x y z
N MET A 1 -26.51 23.66 -20.35
CA MET A 1 -25.94 22.52 -19.60
C MET A 1 -24.40 22.51 -19.57
N THR A 2 -23.71 23.56 -20.02
CA THR A 2 -22.24 23.56 -20.20
C THR A 2 -21.46 24.30 -19.12
N THR A 3 -22.01 25.35 -18.50
CA THR A 3 -21.29 26.19 -17.53
C THR A 3 -21.07 25.51 -16.16
N GLN A 4 -22.07 24.75 -15.71
CA GLN A 4 -22.04 24.05 -14.41
C GLN A 4 -21.02 22.90 -14.38
N SER A 5 -20.68 22.35 -15.57
CA SER A 5 -19.67 21.31 -15.72
C SER A 5 -18.25 21.89 -15.70
N THR A 6 -18.03 23.08 -16.25
CA THR A 6 -16.72 23.76 -16.22
C THR A 6 -16.37 24.27 -14.82
N GLU A 7 -17.32 24.85 -14.10
CA GLU A 7 -17.11 25.30 -12.70
C GLU A 7 -16.80 24.12 -11.78
N ARG A 8 -17.55 23.02 -11.91
CA ARG A 8 -17.27 21.78 -11.18
C ARG A 8 -15.85 21.26 -11.45
N GLN A 9 -15.43 21.24 -12.71
CA GLN A 9 -14.09 20.76 -13.08
C GLN A 9 -13.01 21.63 -12.44
N ALA A 10 -13.16 22.96 -12.50
CA ALA A 10 -12.20 23.88 -11.87
C ALA A 10 -12.06 23.65 -10.36
N VAL A 11 -13.17 23.37 -9.65
CA VAL A 11 -13.12 23.03 -8.22
C VAL A 11 -12.42 21.70 -7.97
N VAL A 12 -12.67 20.68 -8.80
CA VAL A 12 -12.00 19.37 -8.70
C VAL A 12 -10.51 19.53 -8.90
N ASP A 13 -10.08 20.25 -9.94
CA ASP A 13 -8.66 20.47 -10.24
C ASP A 13 -7.99 21.25 -9.10
N ALA A 14 -8.64 22.32 -8.61
CA ALA A 14 -8.12 23.10 -7.48
C ALA A 14 -7.97 22.26 -6.20
N PHE A 15 -8.94 21.38 -5.91
CA PHE A 15 -8.84 20.46 -4.78
C PHE A 15 -7.69 19.47 -4.96
N GLN A 16 -7.53 18.88 -6.15
CA GLN A 16 -6.43 17.95 -6.43
C GLN A 16 -5.07 18.62 -6.25
N HIS A 17 -4.88 19.83 -6.78
CA HIS A 17 -3.66 20.60 -6.58
C HIS A 17 -3.41 20.85 -5.09
N LEU A 18 -4.40 21.37 -4.36
CA LEU A 18 -4.25 21.58 -2.91
C LEU A 18 -3.88 20.29 -2.18
N TYR A 19 -4.48 19.17 -2.57
CA TYR A 19 -4.27 17.89 -1.90
C TYR A 19 -2.85 17.34 -2.11
N TYR A 20 -2.32 17.42 -3.33
CA TYR A 20 -1.01 16.85 -3.68
C TYR A 20 0.16 17.82 -3.49
N ASP A 21 -0.08 19.13 -3.60
CA ASP A 21 0.97 20.15 -3.47
C ASP A 21 1.25 20.53 -2.00
N GLN A 22 0.41 20.09 -1.05
CA GLN A 22 0.62 20.27 0.39
C GLN A 22 0.57 18.94 1.16
N PRO A 23 1.45 17.98 0.83
CA PRO A 23 1.43 16.63 1.41
C PRO A 23 1.51 16.63 2.94
N GLU A 24 2.24 17.58 3.54
CA GLU A 24 2.39 17.76 4.97
C GLU A 24 1.09 18.15 5.70
N ASN A 25 0.06 18.57 4.96
CA ASN A 25 -1.26 18.87 5.49
C ASN A 25 -2.31 17.82 5.07
N THR A 26 -1.93 16.83 4.24
CA THR A 26 -2.85 15.86 3.65
C THR A 26 -2.38 14.43 3.85
N TRP A 27 -1.85 13.77 2.82
CA TRP A 27 -1.58 12.34 2.81
C TRP A 27 -0.29 11.96 3.56
N ASP A 28 0.73 12.82 3.60
CA ASP A 28 2.00 12.57 4.32
C ASP A 28 1.85 12.79 5.84
N ASN A 29 0.86 13.56 6.27
CA ASN A 29 0.56 13.78 7.69
C ASN A 29 -0.52 12.82 8.23
N THR A 30 -0.37 11.54 7.91
CA THR A 30 -1.29 10.47 8.34
C THR A 30 -0.57 9.40 9.15
N TYR A 31 -1.26 8.88 10.17
CA TYR A 31 -0.70 7.92 11.11
C TYR A 31 -1.66 6.77 11.35
N TRP A 32 -1.14 5.55 11.36
CA TRP A 32 -1.84 4.38 11.87
C TRP A 32 -1.27 4.01 13.22
N LEU A 33 -2.07 4.15 14.29
CA LEU A 33 -1.66 3.87 15.67
C LEU A 33 -0.34 4.55 16.08
N GLY A 34 -0.13 5.79 15.60
CA GLY A 34 1.07 6.58 15.87
C GLY A 34 2.26 6.32 14.95
N VAL A 35 2.15 5.40 13.99
CA VAL A 35 3.19 5.16 12.97
C VAL A 35 2.86 5.94 11.70
N PRO A 36 3.80 6.72 11.13
CA PRO A 36 3.57 7.40 9.85
C PRO A 36 3.18 6.42 8.75
N THR A 37 2.10 6.73 8.04
CA THR A 37 1.49 5.82 7.06
C THR A 37 1.56 6.35 5.64
N GLN A 38 1.57 7.67 5.44
CA GLN A 38 1.67 8.33 4.12
C GLN A 38 0.58 7.88 3.13
N LYS A 39 -0.65 7.68 3.60
CA LYS A 39 -1.80 7.29 2.75
C LYS A 39 -2.95 8.25 2.96
N CYS A 40 -3.72 8.50 1.89
CA CYS A 40 -5.03 9.13 2.05
C CYS A 40 -5.93 8.27 2.96
N PRO A 41 -6.58 8.83 3.99
CA PRO A 41 -7.45 8.05 4.88
C PRO A 41 -8.63 7.39 4.16
N LEU A 42 -9.12 7.98 3.06
CA LEU A 42 -10.18 7.38 2.24
C LEU A 42 -9.67 6.15 1.47
N ASP A 43 -8.40 6.13 1.04
CA ASP A 43 -7.82 4.94 0.40
C ASP A 43 -7.70 3.79 1.39
N LEU A 44 -7.29 4.07 2.64
CA LEU A 44 -7.27 3.07 3.69
C LEU A 44 -8.67 2.52 4.01
N TRP A 45 -9.72 3.34 3.89
CA TRP A 45 -11.10 2.87 4.00
C TRP A 45 -11.44 1.91 2.86
N VAL A 46 -11.07 2.23 1.62
CA VAL A 46 -11.28 1.32 0.49
C VAL A 46 -10.47 0.02 0.69
N TYR A 47 -9.24 0.11 1.18
CA TYR A 47 -8.40 -1.06 1.44
C TYR A 47 -9.04 -1.97 2.48
N GLN A 48 -9.65 -1.42 3.54
CA GLN A 48 -10.33 -2.25 4.53
C GLN A 48 -11.52 -2.99 3.91
N GLU A 49 -12.32 -2.33 3.06
CA GLU A 49 -13.44 -2.98 2.38
C GLU A 49 -12.97 -4.12 1.47
N ILE A 50 -11.93 -3.88 0.67
CA ILE A 50 -11.31 -4.91 -0.19
C ILE A 50 -10.81 -6.09 0.65
N ILE A 51 -10.11 -5.84 1.75
CA ILE A 51 -9.58 -6.90 2.62
C ILE A 51 -10.71 -7.67 3.31
N PHE A 52 -11.77 -6.99 3.73
CA PHE A 52 -12.92 -7.61 4.38
C PHE A 52 -13.67 -8.57 3.44
N GLU A 53 -13.89 -8.14 2.19
CA GLU A 53 -14.56 -8.93 1.17
C GLU A 53 -13.66 -10.08 0.68
N LEU A 54 -12.44 -9.76 0.27
CA LEU A 54 -11.52 -10.72 -0.32
C LEU A 54 -10.94 -11.71 0.70
N ARG A 55 -10.77 -11.29 1.96
CA ARG A 55 -10.09 -12.06 3.03
C ARG A 55 -8.80 -12.74 2.53
N PRO A 56 -7.83 -11.98 1.99
CA PRO A 56 -6.64 -12.55 1.35
C PRO A 56 -5.86 -13.44 2.32
N ASP A 57 -5.25 -14.50 1.78
CA ASP A 57 -4.35 -15.38 2.53
C ASP A 57 -2.94 -14.77 2.60
N VAL A 58 -2.59 -13.97 1.60
CA VAL A 58 -1.33 -13.25 1.50
C VAL A 58 -1.60 -11.85 0.96
N ILE A 59 -1.04 -10.84 1.63
CA ILE A 59 -0.93 -9.47 1.13
C ILE A 59 0.55 -9.21 0.84
N VAL A 60 0.84 -8.67 -0.33
CA VAL A 60 2.17 -8.21 -0.72
C VAL A 60 2.10 -6.69 -0.89
N GLU A 61 2.93 -5.96 -0.16
CA GLU A 61 3.07 -4.52 -0.27
C GLU A 61 4.49 -4.22 -0.79
N CYS A 62 4.56 -3.51 -1.91
CA CYS A 62 5.81 -2.99 -2.46
C CYS A 62 5.91 -1.51 -2.07
N GLY A 63 6.94 -1.13 -1.32
CA GLY A 63 7.08 0.18 -0.68
C GLY A 63 6.62 0.13 0.77
N THR A 64 7.56 -0.07 1.70
CA THR A 64 7.25 -0.10 3.15
C THR A 64 7.33 1.28 3.78
N CYS A 65 8.29 2.10 3.36
CA CYS A 65 8.64 3.37 4.04
C CYS A 65 8.75 3.14 5.56
N LYS A 66 8.07 3.96 6.38
CA LYS A 66 8.05 3.87 7.86
C LYS A 66 7.24 2.68 8.41
N GLY A 67 6.50 1.96 7.56
CA GLY A 67 5.76 0.74 7.92
C GLY A 67 4.38 0.96 8.53
N GLY A 68 3.83 2.17 8.50
CA GLY A 68 2.47 2.43 8.98
C GLY A 68 1.39 1.71 8.16
N SER A 69 1.56 1.64 6.84
CA SER A 69 0.66 0.88 5.95
C SER A 69 0.78 -0.63 6.15
N ALA A 70 2.00 -1.17 6.29
CA ALA A 70 2.22 -2.57 6.67
C ALA A 70 1.50 -2.93 7.98
N LEU A 71 1.57 -2.05 8.99
CA LEU A 71 0.87 -2.23 10.26
C LEU A 71 -0.66 -2.15 10.10
N PHE A 72 -1.15 -1.22 9.27
CA PHE A 72 -2.57 -1.12 8.94
C PHE A 72 -3.08 -2.42 8.32
N LEU A 73 -2.42 -2.92 7.26
CA LEU A 73 -2.78 -4.15 6.56
C LEU A 73 -2.79 -5.34 7.52
N ALA A 74 -1.79 -5.42 8.41
CA ALA A 74 -1.72 -6.48 9.40
C ALA A 74 -2.82 -6.39 10.47
N SER A 75 -3.22 -5.17 10.85
CA SER A 75 -4.36 -4.93 11.76
C SER A 75 -5.66 -5.40 11.12
N MET A 76 -5.85 -5.13 9.82
CA MET A 76 -7.00 -5.62 9.05
C MET A 76 -7.00 -7.15 9.01
N CYS A 77 -5.87 -7.79 8.75
CA CYS A 77 -5.71 -9.24 8.79
C CYS A 77 -6.09 -9.85 10.16
N ASP A 78 -5.77 -9.16 11.27
CA ASP A 78 -6.20 -9.61 12.60
C ASP A 78 -7.72 -9.50 12.79
N MET A 79 -8.35 -8.40 12.33
CA MET A 79 -9.80 -8.22 12.43
C MET A 79 -10.58 -9.25 11.60
N VAL A 80 -10.15 -9.54 10.38
CA VAL A 80 -10.77 -10.57 9.53
C VAL A 80 -10.29 -11.99 9.85
N ARG A 81 -9.35 -12.12 10.79
CA ARG A 81 -8.72 -13.36 11.25
C ARG A 81 -8.07 -14.19 10.14
N ASN A 82 -7.66 -13.58 9.03
CA ASN A 82 -6.98 -14.24 7.92
C ASN A 82 -5.86 -13.36 7.35
N GLY A 83 -4.89 -14.01 6.69
CA GLY A 83 -3.85 -13.30 5.95
C GLY A 83 -2.58 -13.00 6.72
N ARG A 84 -1.52 -12.77 5.96
CA ARG A 84 -0.22 -12.27 6.41
C ARG A 84 0.32 -11.30 5.37
N VAL A 85 1.21 -10.42 5.79
CA VAL A 85 1.73 -9.32 4.98
C VAL A 85 3.22 -9.55 4.72
N PHE A 86 3.61 -9.54 3.45
CA PHE A 86 5.00 -9.33 3.03
C PHE A 86 5.12 -7.86 2.62
N SER A 87 6.00 -7.11 3.28
CA SER A 87 6.25 -5.70 2.95
C SER A 87 7.69 -5.56 2.47
N ILE A 88 7.85 -5.10 1.24
CA ILE A 88 9.09 -5.14 0.46
C ILE A 88 9.61 -3.72 0.30
N ASP A 89 10.89 -3.52 0.59
CA ASP A 89 11.52 -2.21 0.45
C ASP A 89 13.03 -2.35 0.19
N ILE A 90 13.59 -1.43 -0.59
CA ILE A 90 15.03 -1.38 -0.87
C ILE A 90 15.81 -0.78 0.31
N GLU A 91 15.16 -0.01 1.17
CA GLU A 91 15.81 0.61 2.32
C GLU A 91 15.70 -0.27 3.58
N PRO A 92 16.83 -0.56 4.24
CA PRO A 92 16.80 -1.23 5.53
C PRO A 92 16.40 -0.26 6.62
N GLN A 93 15.18 -0.38 7.16
CA GLN A 93 14.72 0.48 8.25
C GLN A 93 14.42 -0.32 9.52
N ARG A 94 15.27 -0.13 10.55
CA ARG A 94 15.19 -0.86 11.83
C ARG A 94 14.04 -0.40 12.74
N SER A 95 13.46 0.77 12.50
CA SER A 95 12.39 1.35 13.32
C SER A 95 10.99 1.00 12.85
N ARG A 96 10.84 0.13 11.85
CA ARG A 96 9.53 -0.33 11.37
C ARG A 96 8.81 -1.11 12.48
N PRO A 97 7.48 -0.96 12.62
CA PRO A 97 6.72 -1.64 13.67
C PRO A 97 6.83 -3.15 13.52
N ASN A 98 7.00 -3.86 14.64
CA ASN A 98 6.96 -5.31 14.64
C ASN A 98 5.52 -5.80 14.80
N HIS A 99 5.11 -6.76 13.97
CA HIS A 99 3.80 -7.40 14.07
C HIS A 99 3.89 -8.85 13.61
N LYS A 100 3.23 -9.77 14.32
CA LYS A 100 3.30 -11.23 14.08
C LYS A 100 2.90 -11.65 12.65
N ARG A 101 2.10 -10.82 11.97
CA ARG A 101 1.62 -11.07 10.60
C ARG A 101 2.48 -10.39 9.53
N VAL A 102 3.44 -9.55 9.89
CA VAL A 102 4.27 -8.81 8.94
C VAL A 102 5.63 -9.47 8.84
N ARG A 103 6.07 -9.72 7.60
CA ARG A 103 7.45 -10.05 7.29
C ARG A 103 8.00 -8.98 6.35
N TYR A 104 9.03 -8.29 6.79
CA TYR A 104 9.76 -7.36 5.93
C TYR A 104 10.76 -8.12 5.06
N ILE A 105 10.86 -7.72 3.79
CA ILE A 105 11.82 -8.25 2.83
C ILE A 105 12.63 -7.06 2.30
N LEU A 106 13.96 -7.14 2.44
CA LEU A 106 14.88 -6.14 1.92
C LEU A 106 15.20 -6.49 0.46
N GLY A 107 14.89 -5.57 -0.47
CA GLY A 107 15.18 -5.72 -1.89
C GLY A 107 14.16 -5.01 -2.76
N SER A 108 14.38 -5.03 -4.08
CA SER A 108 13.43 -4.46 -5.04
C SER A 108 12.26 -5.41 -5.27
N SER A 109 11.04 -4.88 -5.42
CA SER A 109 9.86 -5.66 -5.82
C SER A 109 9.97 -6.24 -7.23
N THR A 110 10.82 -5.65 -8.07
CA THR A 110 11.12 -6.12 -9.43
C THR A 110 12.29 -7.10 -9.51
N ASP A 111 12.95 -7.37 -8.37
CA ASP A 111 14.03 -8.36 -8.30
C ASP A 111 13.43 -9.78 -8.36
N PRO A 112 13.84 -10.63 -9.35
CA PRO A 112 13.35 -11.99 -9.46
C PRO A 112 13.56 -12.84 -8.20
N ASP A 113 14.63 -12.60 -7.44
CA ASP A 113 14.91 -13.35 -6.21
C ASP A 113 13.96 -12.94 -5.08
N VAL A 114 13.62 -11.66 -4.98
CA VAL A 114 12.63 -11.14 -4.03
C VAL A 114 11.22 -11.65 -4.37
N ALA A 115 10.82 -11.56 -5.64
CA ALA A 115 9.57 -12.12 -6.12
C ALA A 115 9.52 -13.65 -5.92
N GLY A 116 10.64 -14.33 -6.18
CA GLY A 116 10.83 -15.75 -5.93
C GLY A 116 10.65 -16.13 -4.46
N LEU A 117 11.19 -15.34 -3.53
CA LEU A 117 11.02 -15.54 -2.10
C LEU A 117 9.54 -15.45 -1.69
N VAL A 118 8.80 -14.47 -2.19
CA VAL A 118 7.36 -14.35 -1.92
C VAL A 118 6.60 -15.54 -2.51
N ARG A 119 6.86 -15.89 -3.78
CA ARG A 119 6.24 -17.03 -4.47
C ARG A 119 6.42 -18.34 -3.73
N GLN A 120 7.64 -18.64 -3.26
CA GLN A 120 7.93 -19.84 -2.47
C GLN A 120 7.16 -19.90 -1.15
N GLN A 121 6.73 -18.76 -0.63
CA GLN A 121 5.92 -18.68 0.57
C GLN A 121 4.43 -18.72 0.26
N THR A 122 3.98 -18.55 -0.99
CA THR A 122 2.57 -18.68 -1.37
C THR A 122 2.23 -20.09 -1.82
N ARG A 123 0.96 -20.48 -1.66
CA ARG A 123 0.42 -21.76 -2.16
C ARG A 123 -0.46 -21.53 -3.38
N PRO A 124 -0.62 -22.51 -4.28
CA PRO A 124 -1.46 -22.37 -5.47
C PRO A 124 -2.93 -21.98 -5.24
N LYS A 125 -3.45 -22.22 -4.02
CA LYS A 125 -4.83 -21.87 -3.64
C LYS A 125 -4.94 -20.58 -2.83
N ASP A 126 -3.81 -19.94 -2.50
CA ASP A 126 -3.83 -18.70 -1.73
C ASP A 126 -4.45 -17.58 -2.57
N ARG A 127 -5.34 -16.81 -1.96
CA ARG A 127 -5.77 -15.52 -2.50
C ARG A 127 -4.72 -14.49 -2.16
N VAL A 128 -4.04 -13.98 -3.19
CA VAL A 128 -2.97 -12.99 -3.06
C VAL A 128 -3.48 -11.62 -3.46
N LEU A 129 -3.36 -10.65 -2.56
CA LEU A 129 -3.60 -9.23 -2.83
C LEU A 129 -2.25 -8.52 -2.91
N VAL A 130 -2.03 -7.72 -3.96
CA VAL A 130 -0.77 -7.02 -4.18
C VAL A 130 -1.03 -5.52 -4.25
N PHE A 131 -0.28 -4.75 -3.46
CA PHE A 131 -0.22 -3.29 -3.50
C PHE A 131 1.12 -2.87 -4.10
N LEU A 132 1.08 -2.25 -5.28
CA LEU A 132 2.24 -1.70 -5.98
C LEU A 132 2.32 -0.20 -5.66
N ASP A 133 3.12 0.16 -4.67
CA ASP A 133 3.20 1.53 -4.13
C ASP A 133 4.66 1.92 -3.80
N SER A 134 5.60 1.42 -4.62
CA SER A 134 7.03 1.67 -4.45
C SER A 134 7.49 2.87 -5.28
N ASP A 135 8.08 2.65 -6.44
CA ASP A 135 8.42 3.70 -7.40
C ASP A 135 7.25 3.88 -8.40
N HIS A 136 6.75 5.11 -8.49
CA HIS A 136 5.57 5.45 -9.29
C HIS A 136 5.88 5.72 -10.78
N THR A 137 7.12 5.51 -11.23
CA THR A 137 7.47 5.60 -12.64
C THR A 137 6.79 4.49 -13.43
N LYS A 138 6.31 4.84 -14.63
CA LYS A 138 5.65 3.92 -15.56
C LYS A 138 6.46 2.64 -15.80
N GLU A 139 7.78 2.79 -15.98
CA GLU A 139 8.66 1.66 -16.28
C GLU A 139 8.76 0.69 -15.10
N HIS A 140 8.92 1.21 -13.88
CA HIS A 140 9.00 0.38 -12.69
C HIS A 140 7.70 -0.39 -12.43
N VAL A 141 6.56 0.28 -12.45
CA VAL A 141 5.24 -0.36 -12.26
C VAL A 141 4.99 -1.43 -13.33
N LEU A 142 5.39 -1.18 -14.58
CA LEU A 142 5.28 -2.18 -15.65
C LEU A 142 6.15 -3.42 -15.36
N ASN A 143 7.33 -3.22 -14.79
CA ASN A 143 8.20 -4.33 -14.40
C ASN A 143 7.62 -5.11 -13.21
N GLU A 144 7.01 -4.44 -12.23
CA GLU A 144 6.30 -5.10 -11.12
C GLU A 144 5.12 -5.96 -11.62
N LEU A 145 4.35 -5.47 -12.60
CA LEU A 145 3.25 -6.22 -13.21
C LEU A 145 3.70 -7.45 -14.02
N ARG A 146 4.94 -7.45 -14.50
CA ARG A 146 5.54 -8.57 -15.25
C ARG A 146 6.28 -9.56 -14.37
N ALA A 147 6.61 -9.17 -13.14
CA ALA A 147 7.49 -9.89 -12.24
C ALA A 147 6.95 -11.25 -11.83
#